data_AF-A0A6N0JI34-F1
#
_entry.id   AF-A0A6N0JI34-F1
#
_cell.length_a   1.000
_cell.length_b   1.000
_cell.length_c   1.000
_cell.angle_alpha   90.00
_cell.angle_beta   90.00
_cell.angle_gamma   90.00
#
_symmetry.space_group_name_H-M   'P 1'
#
loop_
_entity.id
_entity.type
_entity.pdbx_description
1 polymer ?
#
loop_
_entity_poly.entity_id
_entity_poly.type
_entity_poly.pdbx_seq_one_letter_code
_entity_poly.pdbx_strand_id
1 'polypeptide(L)'
;MNDHVQNPFAVAPRNDASSALAVSDQARGVAEVQAKLLMAQQFPRDQVQAMDNILNAFTRPRLAEVAKYQFSRGGSEVDGPSIRSAETIAQNWGNMEFGFREVARGRGTDGVTYSEVEAFAFDLQSRTRRQLQFQVRHWRDTKKGGYPIKDERDIYELMSNMAQRRVRACILAIVPGDVIDAAMEQAEITLKSKADTSPEAMQKMIDAFAPFGVSKDHIEKRIQRRLESIQPAQVVSLKKIYASLRDGMSVASDWFEVEDLPPAGEGQSLKDIKNRASSKKAAADDAPAVTAPAFDPAPILQMIAAAGDMDALALAGEAFRDAPDEHYDALKKAYDNRRAELEPAA
;
A
#
# COMPACT_ATOMS: atom_id res chain seq x y z
N MET A 1 52.58 27.92 -49.65
CA MET A 1 51.35 27.13 -49.43
C MET A 1 51.46 26.48 -48.07
N ASN A 2 50.62 26.83 -47.10
CA ASN A 2 50.45 26.03 -45.89
C ASN A 2 49.29 25.08 -46.15
N ASP A 3 49.58 23.80 -46.31
CA ASP A 3 48.56 22.76 -46.35
C ASP A 3 47.94 22.62 -44.96
N HIS A 4 46.71 23.11 -44.82
CA HIS A 4 45.88 22.82 -43.66
C HIS A 4 45.46 21.35 -43.72
N VAL A 5 46.13 20.51 -42.93
CA VAL A 5 45.69 19.14 -42.68
C VAL A 5 44.34 19.20 -41.96
N GLN A 6 43.25 18.98 -42.70
CA GLN A 6 41.92 18.86 -42.12
C GLN A 6 41.83 17.56 -41.30
N ASN A 7 41.37 17.68 -40.06
CA ASN A 7 41.18 16.56 -39.16
C ASN A 7 40.08 15.62 -39.72
N PRO A 8 40.41 14.35 -40.04
CA PRO A 8 39.45 13.40 -40.62
C PRO A 8 38.36 12.94 -39.65
N PHE A 9 38.44 13.33 -38.38
CA PHE A 9 37.40 13.11 -37.36
C PHE A 9 36.60 14.38 -37.03
N ALA A 10 36.82 15.48 -37.75
CA ALA A 10 36.04 16.69 -37.57
C ALA A 10 34.60 16.44 -38.06
N VAL A 11 33.68 16.25 -37.12
CA VAL A 11 32.25 16.23 -37.40
C VAL A 11 31.85 17.63 -37.85
N ALA A 12 31.47 17.78 -39.13
CA ALA A 12 30.96 19.04 -39.66
C ALA A 12 29.73 19.47 -38.85
N PRO A 13 29.64 20.74 -38.39
CA PRO A 13 28.48 21.20 -37.65
C PRO A 13 27.27 21.22 -38.59
N ARG A 14 26.34 20.29 -38.38
CA ARG A 14 25.01 20.33 -38.99
C ARG A 14 24.20 21.37 -38.22
N ASN A 15 23.99 22.52 -38.83
CA ASN A 15 23.14 23.60 -38.32
C ASN A 15 21.66 23.22 -38.48
N ASP A 16 21.19 22.27 -37.68
CA ASP A 16 19.77 22.03 -37.47
C ASP A 16 19.34 22.76 -36.20
N ALA A 17 18.37 23.66 -36.24
CA ALA A 17 17.91 24.39 -35.04
C ALA A 17 17.35 23.46 -33.94
N SER A 18 16.93 22.23 -34.31
CA SER A 18 16.60 21.15 -33.38
C SER A 18 17.82 20.59 -32.63
N SER A 19 19.03 20.71 -33.19
CA SER A 19 20.28 20.28 -32.58
C SER A 19 20.76 21.23 -31.48
N ALA A 20 20.47 22.53 -31.58
CA ALA A 20 20.91 23.52 -30.60
C ALA A 20 20.28 23.30 -29.21
N LEU A 21 18.99 22.97 -29.15
CA LEU A 21 18.30 22.62 -27.89
C LEU A 21 18.81 21.30 -27.31
N ALA A 22 18.96 20.27 -28.15
CA ALA A 22 19.50 18.97 -27.72
C ALA A 22 20.93 19.07 -27.20
N VAL A 23 21.78 19.88 -27.84
CA VAL A 23 23.16 20.16 -27.39
C VAL A 23 23.14 20.92 -26.05
N SER A 24 22.23 21.87 -25.88
CA SER A 24 22.10 22.61 -24.62
C SER A 24 21.66 21.72 -23.45
N ASP A 25 20.69 20.84 -23.67
CA ASP A 25 20.22 19.88 -22.65
C ASP A 25 21.31 18.88 -22.27
N GLN A 26 22.05 18.38 -23.26
CA GLN A 26 23.20 17.51 -23.03
C GLN A 26 24.29 18.22 -22.21
N ALA A 27 24.64 19.46 -22.58
CA ALA A 27 25.63 20.25 -21.85
C ALA A 27 25.20 20.50 -20.39
N ARG A 28 23.92 20.80 -20.16
CA ARG A 28 23.36 20.97 -18.82
C ARG A 28 23.42 19.67 -18.00
N GLY A 29 23.05 18.54 -18.60
CA GLY A 29 23.10 17.24 -17.93
C GLY A 29 24.52 16.84 -17.52
N VAL A 30 25.50 17.09 -18.39
CA VAL A 30 26.92 16.85 -18.07
C VAL A 30 27.38 17.77 -16.93
N ALA A 31 27.07 19.07 -17.00
CA ALA A 31 27.46 20.03 -15.98
C ALA A 31 26.84 19.70 -14.61
N GLU A 32 25.58 19.27 -14.56
CA GLU A 32 24.90 18.88 -13.32
C GLU A 32 25.55 17.66 -12.68
N VAL A 33 25.83 16.60 -13.46
CA VAL A 33 26.48 15.39 -12.94
C VAL A 33 27.90 15.68 -12.48
N GLN A 34 28.66 16.47 -13.25
CA GLN A 34 30.01 16.90 -12.87
C GLN A 34 30.00 17.71 -11.58
N ALA A 35 29.08 18.67 -11.44
CA ALA A 35 28.95 19.48 -10.24
C ALA A 35 28.61 18.62 -9.01
N LYS A 36 27.65 17.69 -9.11
CA LYS A 36 27.29 16.77 -8.02
C LYS A 36 28.48 15.90 -7.58
N LEU A 37 29.19 15.31 -8.53
CA LEU A 37 30.37 14.48 -8.23
C LEU A 37 31.51 15.28 -7.62
N LEU A 38 31.78 16.48 -8.14
CA LEU A 38 32.84 17.35 -7.62
C LEU A 38 32.51 17.84 -6.19
N MET A 39 31.27 18.25 -5.93
CA MET A 39 30.83 18.65 -4.58
C MET A 39 30.91 17.48 -3.60
N ALA A 40 30.51 16.27 -3.99
CA ALA A 40 30.60 15.09 -3.12
C ALA A 40 32.05 14.69 -2.80
N GLN A 41 33.01 14.97 -3.70
CA GLN A 41 34.44 14.75 -3.45
C GLN A 41 35.05 15.87 -2.60
N GLN A 42 34.61 17.12 -2.79
CA GLN A 42 35.07 18.27 -2.02
C GLN A 42 34.55 18.25 -0.58
N PHE A 43 33.34 17.75 -0.38
CA PHE A 43 32.67 17.64 0.92
C PHE A 43 32.31 16.17 1.20
N PRO A 44 33.33 15.32 1.49
CA PRO A 44 33.11 13.92 1.80
C PRO A 44 32.26 13.75 3.06
N ARG A 45 31.42 12.71 3.10
CA ARG A 45 30.63 12.37 4.30
C ARG A 45 31.57 11.96 5.44
N ASP A 46 31.24 12.35 6.67
CA ASP A 46 31.76 11.70 7.86
C ASP A 46 30.86 10.50 8.17
N GLN A 47 31.40 9.28 8.05
CA GLN A 47 30.62 8.05 8.23
C GLN A 47 30.15 7.85 9.66
N VAL A 48 30.93 8.31 10.66
CA VAL A 48 30.54 8.19 12.07
C VAL A 48 29.36 9.13 12.34
N GLN A 49 29.48 10.39 11.91
CA GLN A 49 28.39 11.35 12.05
C GLN A 49 27.14 10.93 11.28
N ALA A 50 27.30 10.40 10.06
CA ALA A 50 26.20 9.87 9.27
C ALA A 50 25.50 8.71 9.99
N MET A 51 26.27 7.81 10.59
CA MET A 51 25.75 6.71 11.40
C MET A 51 24.98 7.22 12.62
N ASP A 52 25.53 8.17 13.37
CA ASP A 52 24.86 8.77 14.53
C ASP A 52 23.54 9.44 14.14
N ASN A 53 23.52 10.16 13.02
CA ASN A 53 22.29 10.78 12.48
C ASN A 53 21.24 9.73 12.12
N ILE A 54 21.64 8.62 11.49
CA ILE A 54 20.77 7.49 11.18
C ILE A 54 20.21 6.89 12.48
N LEU A 55 21.06 6.51 13.43
CA LEU A 55 20.62 5.92 14.69
C LEU A 55 19.67 6.84 15.45
N ASN A 56 20.01 8.12 15.57
CA ASN A 56 19.16 9.14 16.19
C ASN A 56 17.81 9.25 15.47
N ALA A 57 17.78 9.23 14.14
CA ALA A 57 16.54 9.21 13.37
C ALA A 57 15.64 8.02 13.75
N PHE A 58 16.22 6.83 13.95
CA PHE A 58 15.50 5.62 14.35
C PHE A 58 15.08 5.58 15.82
N THR A 59 15.51 6.53 16.65
CA THR A 59 14.97 6.71 18.01
C THR A 59 13.53 7.26 18.04
N ARG A 60 13.04 7.77 16.90
CA ARG A 60 11.70 8.35 16.77
C ARG A 60 10.64 7.24 16.71
N PRO A 61 9.67 7.17 17.65
CA PRO A 61 8.71 6.06 17.72
C PRO A 61 7.91 5.86 16.42
N ARG A 62 7.45 6.95 15.80
CA ARG A 62 6.65 6.89 14.56
C ARG A 62 7.43 6.33 13.37
N LEU A 63 8.75 6.51 13.33
CA LEU A 63 9.59 5.89 12.31
C LEU A 63 9.82 4.41 12.64
N ALA A 64 10.13 4.10 13.90
CA ALA A 64 10.37 2.75 14.37
C ALA A 64 9.15 1.82 14.13
N GLU A 65 7.93 2.33 14.33
CA GLU A 65 6.67 1.60 14.08
C GLU A 65 6.50 1.15 12.62
N VAL A 66 7.03 1.92 11.67
CA VAL A 66 6.93 1.64 10.22
C VAL A 66 8.28 1.22 9.62
N ALA A 67 9.25 0.87 10.45
CA ALA A 67 10.62 0.62 10.01
C ALA A 67 10.77 -0.68 9.21
N LYS A 68 9.96 -1.69 9.54
CA LYS A 68 9.93 -2.97 8.83
C LYS A 68 8.62 -3.13 8.07
N TYR A 69 8.69 -3.65 6.85
CA TYR A 69 7.52 -4.23 6.19
C TYR A 69 7.44 -5.72 6.56
N GLN A 70 6.25 -6.30 6.49
CA GLN A 70 6.03 -7.73 6.68
C GLN A 70 4.97 -8.18 5.68
N PHE A 71 5.23 -9.28 4.97
CA PHE A 71 4.22 -9.95 4.15
C PHE A 71 4.45 -11.45 4.12
N SER A 72 3.38 -12.23 3.96
CA SER A 72 3.46 -13.69 3.84
C SER A 72 3.58 -14.10 2.36
N ARG A 73 4.52 -14.98 2.04
CA ARG A 73 4.66 -15.56 0.69
C ARG A 73 4.95 -17.05 0.79
N GLY A 74 4.07 -17.88 0.23
CA GLY A 74 4.26 -19.33 0.22
C GLY A 74 4.29 -19.97 1.60
N GLY A 75 3.57 -19.41 2.57
CA GLY A 75 3.54 -19.90 3.96
C GLY A 75 4.70 -19.46 4.84
N SER A 76 5.64 -18.65 4.33
CA SER A 76 6.71 -18.03 5.13
C SER A 76 6.51 -16.53 5.25
N GLU A 77 6.81 -15.97 6.43
CA GLU A 77 6.85 -14.52 6.63
C GLU A 77 8.15 -13.95 6.07
N VAL A 78 8.03 -12.90 5.27
CA VAL A 78 9.16 -12.13 4.76
C VAL A 78 9.07 -10.73 5.32
N ASP A 79 10.07 -10.35 6.12
CA ASP A 79 10.24 -8.98 6.60
C ASP A 79 11.53 -8.34 6.06
N GLY A 80 11.61 -7.02 6.21
CA GLY A 80 12.80 -6.27 5.84
C GLY A 80 12.61 -4.77 6.02
N PRO A 81 13.68 -3.97 5.84
CA PRO A 81 13.59 -2.52 5.94
C PRO A 81 12.52 -1.98 5.00
N SER A 82 11.68 -1.07 5.49
CA SER A 82 10.62 -0.45 4.70
C SER A 82 11.16 0.59 3.72
N ILE A 83 10.31 1.07 2.81
CA ILE A 83 10.66 2.17 1.90
C ILE A 83 11.08 3.40 2.71
N ARG A 84 10.31 3.76 3.74
CA ARG A 84 10.61 4.91 4.62
C ARG A 84 11.93 4.74 5.36
N SER A 85 12.27 3.52 5.78
CA SER A 85 13.56 3.25 6.39
C SER A 85 14.71 3.45 5.42
N ALA A 86 14.62 2.89 4.21
CA ALA A 86 15.67 3.09 3.20
C ALA A 86 15.83 4.57 2.84
N GLU A 87 14.74 5.31 2.64
CA GLU A 87 14.78 6.75 2.38
C GLU A 87 15.42 7.53 3.53
N THR A 88 15.05 7.23 4.78
CA THR A 88 15.62 7.89 5.96
C THR A 88 17.12 7.60 6.07
N ILE A 89 17.53 6.35 5.84
CA ILE A 89 18.94 5.96 5.83
C ILE A 89 19.68 6.74 4.75
N ALA A 90 19.19 6.75 3.50
CA ALA A 90 19.84 7.45 2.39
C ALA A 90 19.95 8.96 2.62
N GLN A 91 18.92 9.59 3.18
CA GLN A 91 18.92 11.02 3.53
C GLN A 91 20.01 11.37 4.55
N ASN A 92 20.26 10.50 5.54
CA ASN A 92 21.23 10.75 6.60
C ASN A 92 22.64 10.20 6.27
N TRP A 93 22.74 9.24 5.34
CA TRP A 93 24.03 8.78 4.81
C TRP A 93 24.76 9.88 4.04
N GLY A 94 24.01 10.80 3.42
CA GLY A 94 24.52 11.94 2.65
C GLY A 94 24.99 11.55 1.25
N ASN A 95 25.50 12.50 0.45
CA ASN A 95 26.13 12.28 -0.87
C ASN A 95 25.53 11.15 -1.73
N MET A 96 24.20 11.06 -1.78
CA MET A 96 23.46 10.04 -2.49
C MET A 96 22.36 10.69 -3.33
N GLU A 97 22.15 10.15 -4.52
CA GLU A 97 21.02 10.45 -5.38
C GLU A 97 20.21 9.17 -5.57
N PHE A 98 18.90 9.21 -5.38
CA PHE A 98 18.04 8.04 -5.54
C PHE A 98 16.66 8.46 -5.99
N GLY A 99 15.96 7.55 -6.66
CA GLY A 99 14.63 7.81 -7.17
C GLY A 99 14.30 6.89 -8.33
N PHE A 100 13.24 7.24 -9.04
CA PHE A 100 12.86 6.53 -10.24
C PHE A 100 12.43 7.51 -11.33
N ARG A 101 12.47 7.04 -12.57
CA ARG A 101 11.97 7.76 -13.74
C ARG A 101 11.17 6.83 -14.62
N GLU A 102 10.05 7.32 -15.11
CA GLU A 102 9.33 6.68 -16.21
C GLU A 102 10.07 7.01 -17.51
N VAL A 103 10.60 5.98 -18.16
CA VAL A 103 11.44 6.10 -19.37
C VAL A 103 10.56 6.19 -20.61
N ALA A 104 9.54 5.35 -20.68
CA ALA A 104 8.61 5.29 -21.80
C ALA A 104 7.29 4.66 -21.36
N ARG A 105 6.25 4.85 -22.19
CA ARG A 105 5.01 4.08 -22.12
C ARG A 105 4.82 3.32 -23.42
N GLY A 106 4.29 2.12 -23.30
CA GLY A 106 4.01 1.24 -24.44
C GLY A 106 2.66 0.56 -24.32
N ARG A 107 2.32 -0.19 -25.36
CA ARG A 107 1.13 -1.04 -25.41
C ARG A 107 1.56 -2.47 -25.70
N GLY A 108 1.15 -3.39 -24.82
CA GLY A 108 1.39 -4.80 -24.97
C GLY A 108 0.60 -5.40 -26.13
N THR A 109 0.98 -6.61 -26.53
CA THR A 109 0.30 -7.39 -27.59
C THR A 109 -1.13 -7.77 -27.22
N ASP A 110 -1.42 -7.86 -25.92
CA ASP A 110 -2.75 -8.05 -25.33
C ASP A 110 -3.60 -6.77 -25.31
N GLY A 111 -3.06 -5.66 -25.83
CA GLY A 111 -3.72 -4.35 -25.84
C GLY A 111 -3.64 -3.57 -24.54
N VAL A 112 -3.01 -4.13 -23.48
CA VAL A 112 -2.84 -3.49 -22.17
C VAL A 112 -1.61 -2.59 -22.18
N THR A 113 -1.73 -1.37 -21.67
CA THR A 113 -0.61 -0.44 -21.59
C THR A 113 0.38 -0.81 -20.48
N TYR A 114 1.63 -0.38 -20.62
CA TYR A 114 2.66 -0.54 -19.60
C TYR A 114 3.59 0.67 -19.56
N SER A 115 4.20 0.90 -18.40
CA SER A 115 5.28 1.86 -18.22
C SER A 115 6.62 1.15 -18.12
N GLU A 116 7.61 1.64 -18.87
CA GLU A 116 9.01 1.29 -18.67
C GLU A 116 9.57 2.22 -17.61
N VAL A 117 10.03 1.66 -16.50
CA VAL A 117 10.47 2.41 -15.33
C VAL A 117 11.88 2.02 -14.99
N GLU A 118 12.64 3.03 -14.60
CA GLU A 118 13.98 2.85 -14.09
C GLU A 118 14.04 3.37 -12.65
N ALA A 119 14.35 2.47 -11.72
CA ALA A 119 14.66 2.81 -10.34
C ALA A 119 16.17 2.81 -10.14
N PHE A 120 16.70 3.78 -9.40
CA PHE A 120 18.13 3.92 -9.20
C PHE A 120 18.49 4.44 -7.81
N ALA A 121 19.72 4.16 -7.41
CA ALA A 121 20.43 4.85 -6.36
C ALA A 121 21.90 5.03 -6.82
N PHE A 122 22.52 6.12 -6.39
CA PHE A 122 23.86 6.48 -6.77
C PHE A 122 24.55 7.17 -5.59
N ASP A 123 25.58 6.54 -5.05
CA ASP A 123 26.50 7.19 -4.13
C ASP A 123 27.48 8.04 -4.96
N LEU A 124 27.35 9.36 -4.84
CA LEU A 124 28.15 10.33 -5.57
C LEU A 124 29.61 10.38 -5.10
N GLN A 125 29.87 10.04 -3.84
CA GLN A 125 31.20 10.06 -3.25
C GLN A 125 32.00 8.80 -3.62
N SER A 126 31.42 7.61 -3.45
CA SER A 126 32.06 6.33 -3.82
C SER A 126 31.93 6.00 -5.31
N ARG A 127 31.03 6.70 -6.02
CA ARG A 127 30.67 6.48 -7.43
C ARG A 127 30.00 5.11 -7.67
N THR A 128 29.50 4.49 -6.61
CA THR A 128 28.75 3.23 -6.70
C THR A 128 27.33 3.51 -7.15
N ARG A 129 26.92 2.91 -8.27
CA ARG A 129 25.57 3.10 -8.84
C ARG A 129 24.84 1.77 -8.94
N ARG A 130 23.58 1.76 -8.51
CA ARG A 130 22.65 0.65 -8.75
C ARG A 130 21.45 1.14 -9.54
N GLN A 131 21.12 0.44 -10.61
CA GLN A 131 20.00 0.75 -11.49
C GLN A 131 19.22 -0.54 -11.77
N LEU A 132 17.90 -0.42 -11.80
CA LEU A 132 16.95 -1.49 -12.11
C LEU A 132 15.94 -0.97 -13.12
N GLN A 133 15.95 -1.55 -14.32
CA GLN A 133 14.96 -1.29 -15.36
C GLN A 133 13.93 -2.41 -15.36
N PHE A 134 12.66 -2.04 -15.43
CA PHE A 134 11.54 -2.99 -15.36
C PHE A 134 10.29 -2.39 -16.00
N GLN A 135 9.38 -3.26 -16.39
CA GLN A 135 8.08 -2.85 -16.92
C GLN A 135 7.00 -3.01 -15.85
N VAL A 136 6.12 -2.01 -15.75
CA VAL A 136 4.91 -2.05 -14.93
C VAL A 136 3.72 -2.13 -15.86
N ARG A 137 3.10 -3.30 -15.92
CA ARG A 137 1.85 -3.49 -16.67
C ARG A 137 0.71 -2.75 -15.95
N HIS A 138 -0.10 -1.98 -16.68
CA HIS A 138 -1.23 -1.22 -16.13
C HIS A 138 -2.43 -2.14 -15.90
N TRP A 139 -2.33 -2.96 -14.87
CA TRP A 139 -3.27 -4.02 -14.57
C TRP A 139 -3.57 -4.08 -13.08
N ARG A 140 -4.84 -4.26 -12.75
CA ARG A 140 -5.28 -4.50 -11.38
C ARG A 140 -5.73 -5.94 -11.26
N ASP A 141 -5.00 -6.72 -10.47
CA ASP A 141 -5.37 -8.10 -10.18
C ASP A 141 -6.59 -8.17 -9.27
N THR A 142 -7.44 -9.15 -9.54
CA THR A 142 -8.59 -9.52 -8.70
C THR A 142 -8.64 -11.03 -8.57
N LYS A 143 -9.35 -11.55 -7.57
CA LYS A 143 -9.54 -13.00 -7.38
C LYS A 143 -10.18 -13.71 -8.59
N LYS A 144 -10.83 -12.96 -9.48
CA LYS A 144 -11.53 -13.47 -10.68
C LYS A 144 -10.80 -13.17 -12.00
N GLY A 145 -9.53 -12.74 -11.94
CA GLY A 145 -8.69 -12.63 -13.14
C GLY A 145 -8.29 -11.23 -13.57
N GLY A 146 -8.58 -10.17 -12.79
CA GLY A 146 -8.06 -8.81 -13.00
C GLY A 146 -8.61 -8.03 -14.20
N TYR A 147 -8.21 -6.76 -14.33
CA TYR A 147 -8.61 -5.88 -15.44
C TYR A 147 -7.57 -4.78 -15.74
N PRO A 148 -7.53 -4.23 -16.97
CA PRO A 148 -6.61 -3.16 -17.32
C PRO A 148 -7.01 -1.83 -16.68
N ILE A 149 -6.04 -1.11 -16.14
CA ILE A 149 -6.25 0.22 -15.55
C ILE A 149 -6.24 1.25 -16.69
N LYS A 150 -7.27 2.10 -16.73
CA LYS A 150 -7.42 3.14 -17.75
C LYS A 150 -7.24 4.55 -17.19
N ASP A 151 -7.50 4.73 -15.90
CA ASP A 151 -7.38 6.01 -15.24
C ASP A 151 -5.90 6.36 -15.00
N GLU A 152 -5.50 7.56 -15.42
CA GLU A 152 -4.11 8.04 -15.34
C GLU A 152 -3.61 8.16 -13.90
N ARG A 153 -4.48 8.53 -12.96
CA ARG A 153 -4.10 8.62 -11.55
C ARG A 153 -3.83 7.23 -10.98
N ASP A 154 -4.71 6.27 -11.25
CA ASP A 154 -4.51 4.88 -10.82
C ASP A 154 -3.25 4.25 -11.44
N ILE A 155 -2.94 4.57 -12.70
CA ILE A 155 -1.71 4.16 -13.38
C ILE A 155 -0.49 4.72 -12.65
N TYR A 156 -0.48 6.03 -12.37
CA TYR A 156 0.62 6.68 -11.68
C TYR A 156 0.82 6.11 -10.27
N GLU A 157 -0.26 5.92 -9.50
CA GLU A 157 -0.20 5.34 -8.16
C GLU A 157 0.35 3.90 -8.18
N LEU A 158 -0.10 3.06 -9.12
CA LEU A 158 0.44 1.70 -9.29
C LEU A 158 1.93 1.72 -9.64
N MET A 159 2.31 2.53 -10.62
CA MET A 159 3.67 2.65 -11.12
C MET A 159 4.61 3.15 -10.01
N SER A 160 4.24 4.23 -9.33
CA SER A 160 5.01 4.82 -8.22
C SER A 160 5.21 3.81 -7.09
N ASN A 161 4.18 3.08 -6.70
CA ASN A 161 4.27 2.04 -5.68
C ASN A 161 5.24 0.90 -6.08
N MET A 162 5.19 0.46 -7.34
CA MET A 162 6.10 -0.58 -7.85
C MET A 162 7.54 -0.09 -8.00
N ALA A 163 7.72 1.19 -8.33
CA ALA A 163 9.02 1.82 -8.48
C ALA A 163 9.70 2.05 -7.14
N GLN A 164 9.00 2.61 -6.15
CA GLN A 164 9.55 2.86 -4.82
C GLN A 164 10.06 1.57 -4.14
N ARG A 165 9.41 0.42 -4.35
CA ARG A 165 9.89 -0.88 -3.87
C ARG A 165 11.27 -1.24 -4.43
N ARG A 166 11.55 -0.85 -5.68
CA ARG A 166 12.85 -1.09 -6.34
C ARG A 166 13.86 0.00 -6.02
N VAL A 167 13.44 1.25 -5.82
CA VAL A 167 14.30 2.30 -5.26
C VAL A 167 14.83 1.87 -3.90
N ARG A 168 13.96 1.35 -3.02
CA ARG A 168 14.36 0.74 -1.76
C ARG A 168 15.44 -0.32 -1.95
N ALA A 169 15.25 -1.26 -2.88
CA ALA A 169 16.26 -2.28 -3.17
C ALA A 169 17.58 -1.69 -3.69
N CYS A 170 17.54 -0.62 -4.50
CA CYS A 170 18.73 0.08 -4.96
C CYS A 170 19.47 0.77 -3.82
N ILE A 171 18.77 1.43 -2.89
CA ILE A 171 19.36 2.07 -1.71
C ILE A 171 20.05 1.02 -0.82
N LEU A 172 19.33 -0.05 -0.48
CA LEU A 172 19.86 -1.11 0.39
C LEU A 172 21.05 -1.85 -0.24
N ALA A 173 21.20 -1.83 -1.56
CA ALA A 173 22.35 -2.40 -2.25
C ALA A 173 23.60 -1.49 -2.23
N ILE A 174 23.44 -0.19 -1.93
CA ILE A 174 24.54 0.79 -1.92
C ILE A 174 25.02 1.07 -0.50
N VAL A 175 24.09 1.20 0.45
CA VAL A 175 24.45 1.45 1.85
C VAL A 175 25.04 0.18 2.46
N PRO A 176 26.15 0.28 3.22
CA PRO A 176 26.72 -0.87 3.92
C PRO A 176 25.69 -1.62 4.78
N GLY A 177 25.77 -2.96 4.79
CA GLY A 177 24.79 -3.80 5.48
C GLY A 177 24.75 -3.57 6.99
N ASP A 178 25.91 -3.35 7.62
CA ASP A 178 26.06 -3.05 9.04
C ASP A 178 25.34 -1.76 9.46
N VAL A 179 25.34 -0.74 8.60
CA VAL A 179 24.59 0.52 8.82
C VAL A 179 23.09 0.26 8.80
N ILE A 180 22.62 -0.57 7.86
CA ILE A 180 21.21 -0.95 7.75
C ILE A 180 20.79 -1.77 8.96
N ASP A 181 21.58 -2.76 9.34
CA ASP A 181 21.29 -3.67 10.45
C ASP A 181 21.22 -2.91 11.78
N ALA A 182 22.20 -2.04 12.04
CA ALA A 182 22.21 -1.21 13.24
C ALA A 182 21.04 -0.20 13.28
N ALA A 183 20.62 0.34 12.14
CA ALA A 183 19.40 1.16 12.07
C ALA A 183 18.14 0.36 12.42
N MET A 184 18.04 -0.89 11.95
CA MET A 184 16.92 -1.78 12.27
C MET A 184 16.93 -2.22 13.73
N GLU A 185 18.10 -2.53 14.29
CA GLU A 185 18.25 -2.86 15.70
C GLU A 185 17.83 -1.67 16.58
N GLN A 186 18.28 -0.46 16.25
CA GLN A 186 17.88 0.76 16.95
C GLN A 186 16.36 0.97 16.91
N ALA A 187 15.71 0.70 15.76
CA ALA A 187 14.25 0.75 15.66
C ALA A 187 13.59 -0.22 16.65
N GLU A 188 14.10 -1.45 16.78
CA GLU A 188 13.58 -2.43 17.73
C GLU A 188 13.81 -2.01 19.19
N ILE A 189 14.98 -1.46 19.51
CA ILE A 189 15.27 -0.91 20.83
C ILE A 189 14.29 0.21 21.17
N THR A 190 13.98 1.08 20.21
CA THR A 190 13.01 2.16 20.38
C THR A 190 11.61 1.63 20.62
N LEU A 191 11.15 0.64 19.85
CA LEU A 191 9.84 0.03 20.08
C LEU A 191 9.75 -0.65 21.45
N LYS A 192 10.80 -1.36 21.86
CA LYS A 192 10.85 -2.02 23.18
C LYS A 192 10.89 -0.99 24.31
N SER A 193 11.75 0.02 24.23
CA SER A 193 11.89 1.04 25.29
C SER A 193 10.66 1.94 25.45
N LYS A 194 9.88 2.13 24.37
CA LYS A 194 8.65 2.94 24.38
C LYS A 194 7.37 2.10 24.43
N ALA A 195 7.47 0.80 24.67
CA ALA A 195 6.29 -0.04 24.80
C ALA A 195 5.61 0.23 26.15
N ASP A 196 4.38 0.71 26.09
CA ASP A 196 3.54 0.90 27.26
C ASP A 196 3.07 -0.47 27.79
N THR A 197 3.48 -0.80 29.02
CA THR A 197 3.14 -2.03 29.74
C THR A 197 2.14 -1.78 30.87
N SER A 198 1.58 -0.56 30.96
CA SER A 198 0.59 -0.22 31.98
C SER A 198 -0.66 -1.11 31.88
N PRO A 199 -1.35 -1.38 33.01
CA PRO A 199 -2.60 -2.13 33.01
C PRO A 199 -3.66 -1.55 32.06
N GLU A 200 -3.72 -0.22 31.94
CA GLU A 200 -4.63 0.50 31.06
C GLU A 200 -4.32 0.24 29.58
N ALA A 201 -3.05 0.23 29.19
CA ALA A 201 -2.64 -0.13 27.84
C ALA A 201 -2.96 -1.60 27.53
N MET A 202 -2.81 -2.49 28.51
CA MET A 202 -3.13 -3.91 28.36
C MET A 202 -4.63 -4.14 28.19
N GLN A 203 -5.46 -3.41 28.92
CA GLN A 203 -6.91 -3.45 28.74
C GLN A 203 -7.31 -2.98 27.34
N LYS A 204 -6.77 -1.85 26.88
CA LYS A 204 -6.99 -1.36 25.50
C LYS A 204 -6.57 -2.38 24.44
N MET A 205 -5.50 -3.14 24.71
CA MET A 205 -5.03 -4.18 23.80
C MET A 205 -6.02 -5.35 23.74
N ILE A 206 -6.50 -5.84 24.89
CA ILE A 206 -7.56 -6.86 24.92
C ILE A 206 -8.79 -6.37 24.16
N ASP A 207 -9.24 -5.14 24.41
CA ASP A 207 -10.41 -4.56 23.75
C ASP A 207 -10.22 -4.43 22.23
N ALA A 208 -8.99 -4.18 21.77
CA ALA A 208 -8.66 -4.12 20.35
C ALA A 208 -8.65 -5.51 19.69
N PHE A 209 -8.29 -6.55 20.43
CA PHE A 209 -8.27 -7.94 19.96
C PHE A 209 -9.65 -8.63 20.01
N ALA A 210 -10.55 -8.16 20.89
CA ALA A 210 -11.88 -8.74 21.06
C ALA A 210 -12.74 -8.83 19.78
N PRO A 211 -12.76 -7.84 18.86
CA PRO A 211 -13.47 -7.95 17.58
C PRO A 211 -12.99 -9.11 16.69
N PHE A 212 -11.76 -9.58 16.89
CA PHE A 212 -11.19 -10.72 16.17
C PHE A 212 -11.43 -12.07 16.88
N GLY A 213 -12.24 -12.10 17.95
CA GLY A 213 -12.49 -13.32 18.73
C GLY A 213 -11.33 -13.72 19.65
N VAL A 214 -10.34 -12.85 19.83
CA VAL A 214 -9.18 -13.11 20.68
C VAL A 214 -9.47 -12.60 22.10
N SER A 215 -9.51 -13.51 23.08
CA SER A 215 -9.75 -13.21 24.50
C SER A 215 -8.44 -12.96 25.25
N LYS A 216 -8.54 -12.49 26.50
CA LYS A 216 -7.38 -12.37 27.41
C LYS A 216 -6.63 -13.70 27.54
N ASP A 217 -7.34 -14.81 27.68
CA ASP A 217 -6.74 -16.13 27.85
C ASP A 217 -5.96 -16.56 26.61
N HIS A 218 -6.44 -16.25 25.40
CA HIS A 218 -5.71 -16.49 24.16
C HIS A 218 -4.39 -15.71 24.11
N ILE A 219 -4.42 -14.44 24.54
CA ILE A 219 -3.22 -13.60 24.61
C ILE A 219 -2.23 -14.14 25.65
N GLU A 220 -2.69 -14.46 26.86
CA GLU A 220 -1.85 -14.99 27.94
C GLU A 220 -1.19 -16.32 27.57
N LYS A 221 -1.93 -17.22 26.90
CA LYS A 221 -1.38 -18.46 26.34
C LYS A 221 -0.28 -18.17 25.32
N ARG A 222 -0.49 -17.23 24.40
CA ARG A 222 0.47 -16.89 23.34
C ARG A 222 1.78 -16.32 23.89
N ILE A 223 1.68 -15.45 24.89
CA ILE A 223 2.87 -14.86 25.53
C ILE A 223 3.49 -15.79 26.59
N GLN A 224 2.81 -16.90 26.93
CA GLN A 224 3.19 -17.88 27.96
C GLN A 224 3.38 -17.26 29.35
N ARG A 225 2.56 -16.27 29.70
CA ARG A 225 2.57 -15.60 31.02
C ARG A 225 1.32 -14.75 31.23
N ARG A 226 1.12 -14.33 32.47
CA ARG A 226 0.03 -13.40 32.83
C ARG A 226 0.26 -12.03 32.22
N LEU A 227 -0.82 -11.39 31.78
CA LEU A 227 -0.78 -10.07 31.14
C LEU A 227 -0.18 -8.99 32.05
N GLU A 228 -0.32 -9.15 33.37
CA GLU A 228 0.26 -8.27 34.40
C GLU A 228 1.80 -8.32 34.44
N SER A 229 2.40 -9.38 33.90
CA SER A 229 3.86 -9.62 33.84
C SER A 229 4.41 -9.52 32.42
N ILE A 230 3.64 -8.88 31.53
CA ILE A 230 4.00 -8.73 30.12
C ILE A 230 5.27 -7.91 29.97
N GLN A 231 6.10 -8.32 29.02
CA GLN A 231 7.34 -7.63 28.71
C GLN A 231 7.15 -6.67 27.53
N PRO A 232 7.94 -5.59 27.45
CA PRO A 232 7.87 -4.66 26.33
C PRO A 232 7.97 -5.32 24.95
N ALA A 233 8.84 -6.33 24.81
CA ALA A 233 8.99 -7.10 23.57
C ALA A 233 7.70 -7.85 23.17
N GLN A 234 6.94 -8.35 24.15
CA GLN A 234 5.66 -9.02 23.92
C GLN A 234 4.57 -8.02 23.50
N VAL A 235 4.54 -6.83 24.11
CA VAL A 235 3.67 -5.73 23.69
C VAL A 235 3.91 -5.35 22.23
N VAL A 236 5.18 -5.20 21.83
CA VAL A 236 5.54 -4.90 20.43
C VAL A 236 5.09 -6.01 19.50
N SER A 237 5.29 -7.27 19.87
CA SER A 237 4.84 -8.43 19.10
C SER A 237 3.31 -8.42 18.91
N LEU A 238 2.54 -8.22 19.98
CA LEU A 238 1.09 -8.14 19.92
C LEU A 238 0.60 -6.97 19.06
N LYS A 239 1.25 -5.80 19.13
CA LYS A 239 0.93 -4.67 18.24
C LYS A 239 1.14 -5.01 16.76
N LYS A 240 2.20 -5.76 16.42
CA LYS A 240 2.44 -6.23 15.05
C LYS A 240 1.36 -7.20 14.58
N ILE A 241 0.98 -8.16 15.43
CA ILE A 241 -0.10 -9.11 15.14
C ILE A 241 -1.42 -8.35 14.92
N TYR A 242 -1.76 -7.41 15.80
CA TYR A 242 -2.96 -6.59 15.65
C TYR A 242 -2.97 -5.81 14.33
N ALA A 243 -1.85 -5.21 13.93
CA ALA A 243 -1.75 -4.51 12.65
C ALA A 243 -2.01 -5.47 11.48
N SER A 244 -1.45 -6.68 11.51
CA SER A 244 -1.68 -7.71 10.49
C SER A 244 -3.15 -8.15 10.41
N LEU A 245 -3.80 -8.35 11.55
CA LEU A 245 -5.23 -8.70 11.63
C LEU A 245 -6.12 -7.56 11.12
N ARG A 246 -5.85 -6.32 11.55
CA ARG A 246 -6.59 -5.12 11.15
C ARG A 246 -6.48 -4.87 9.65
N ASP A 247 -5.31 -5.16 9.06
CA ASP A 247 -5.05 -4.98 7.63
C ASP A 247 -5.54 -6.18 6.80
N GLY A 248 -6.09 -7.22 7.44
CA GLY A 248 -6.62 -8.42 6.79
C GLY A 248 -5.55 -9.34 6.19
N MET A 249 -4.30 -9.18 6.60
CA MET A 249 -3.15 -9.94 6.09
C MET A 249 -3.03 -11.33 6.74
N SER A 250 -3.69 -11.54 7.88
CA SER A 250 -3.75 -12.80 8.61
C SER A 250 -5.10 -12.92 9.35
N VAL A 251 -5.40 -14.13 9.83
CA VAL A 251 -6.57 -14.41 10.67
C VAL A 251 -6.16 -14.71 12.10
N ALA A 252 -7.09 -14.59 13.05
CA ALA A 252 -6.80 -14.83 14.46
C ALA A 252 -6.26 -16.24 14.75
N SER A 253 -6.73 -17.25 13.99
CA SER A 253 -6.27 -18.64 14.11
C SER A 253 -4.82 -18.86 13.64
N ASP A 254 -4.24 -17.93 12.87
CA ASP A 254 -2.81 -17.98 12.52
C ASP A 254 -1.91 -17.71 13.74
N TRP A 255 -2.44 -17.02 14.75
CA TRP A 255 -1.65 -16.49 15.87
C TRP A 255 -2.09 -16.98 17.24
N PHE A 256 -3.35 -17.38 17.38
CA PHE A 256 -3.99 -17.74 18.63
C PHE A 256 -4.76 -19.04 18.47
N GLU A 257 -4.85 -19.83 19.55
CA GLU A 257 -5.72 -21.02 19.62
C GLU A 257 -7.19 -20.60 19.78
N VAL A 258 -7.80 -20.10 18.70
CA VAL A 258 -9.22 -19.74 18.61
C VAL A 258 -9.94 -20.73 17.69
N GLU A 259 -11.16 -21.14 18.07
CA GLU A 259 -12.05 -21.88 17.15
C GLU A 259 -12.44 -20.97 15.97
N ASP A 260 -12.37 -21.52 14.75
CA ASP A 260 -12.39 -20.76 13.50
C ASP A 260 -13.57 -19.79 13.38
N LEU A 261 -13.25 -18.50 13.29
CA LEU A 261 -14.10 -17.51 12.65
C LEU A 261 -13.72 -17.46 11.17
N PRO A 262 -14.69 -17.47 10.22
CA PRO A 262 -14.37 -17.39 8.81
C PRO A 262 -13.57 -16.11 8.51
N PRO A 263 -12.60 -16.17 7.58
CA PRO A 263 -11.70 -15.05 7.30
C PRO A 263 -12.48 -13.77 7.01
N ALA A 264 -12.05 -12.67 7.63
CA ALA A 264 -12.54 -11.35 7.26
C ALA A 264 -12.12 -11.05 5.81
N GLY A 265 -13.08 -10.80 4.93
CA GLY A 265 -12.81 -10.45 3.54
C GLY A 265 -12.00 -9.16 3.44
N GLU A 266 -11.03 -9.12 2.53
CA GLU A 266 -10.15 -7.96 2.28
C GLU A 266 -10.98 -6.68 2.05
N GLY A 267 -10.63 -5.61 2.78
CA GLY A 267 -11.23 -4.28 2.66
C GLY A 267 -12.13 -3.86 3.82
N GLN A 268 -12.26 -4.66 4.88
CA GLN A 268 -13.10 -4.31 6.03
C GLN A 268 -12.35 -3.45 7.06
N SER A 269 -12.87 -2.25 7.28
CA SER A 269 -12.43 -1.37 8.35
C SER A 269 -12.86 -1.94 9.71
N LEU A 270 -12.26 -1.44 10.80
CA LEU A 270 -12.71 -1.74 12.18
C LEU A 270 -14.24 -1.60 12.38
N LYS A 271 -14.93 -0.80 11.56
CA LYS A 271 -16.39 -0.64 11.60
C LYS A 271 -17.13 -1.90 11.14
N ASP A 272 -16.63 -2.59 10.13
CA ASP A 272 -17.27 -3.75 9.51
C ASP A 272 -17.16 -5.00 10.41
N ILE A 273 -16.04 -5.14 11.12
CA ILE A 273 -15.82 -6.19 12.12
C ILE A 273 -16.67 -5.92 13.38
N LYS A 274 -16.75 -4.65 13.82
CA LYS A 274 -17.56 -4.26 14.99
C LYS A 274 -19.05 -4.50 14.76
N ASN A 275 -19.54 -4.30 13.54
CA ASN A 275 -20.92 -4.60 13.15
C ASN A 275 -21.23 -6.11 13.20
N ARG A 276 -20.26 -6.98 12.87
CA ARG A 276 -20.39 -8.44 13.01
C ARG A 276 -20.29 -8.94 14.46
N ALA A 277 -19.51 -8.26 15.31
CA ALA A 277 -19.39 -8.61 16.74
C ALA A 277 -20.66 -8.24 17.53
N SER A 278 -21.31 -7.11 17.19
CA SER A 278 -22.58 -6.71 17.81
C SER A 278 -23.74 -7.66 17.48
N SER A 279 -23.73 -8.32 16.32
CA SER A 279 -24.73 -9.34 15.98
C SER A 279 -24.58 -10.65 16.78
N LYS A 280 -23.37 -10.97 17.28
CA LYS A 280 -23.14 -12.19 18.08
C LYS A 280 -23.49 -12.03 19.56
N LYS A 281 -23.40 -10.83 20.13
CA LYS A 281 -23.73 -10.58 21.56
C LYS A 281 -25.24 -10.57 21.84
N ALA A 282 -26.08 -10.51 20.81
CA ALA A 282 -27.53 -10.61 20.92
C ALA A 282 -28.06 -12.07 20.86
N ALA A 283 -27.19 -13.08 20.71
CA ALA A 283 -27.59 -14.47 20.49
C ALA A 283 -27.47 -15.40 21.72
N ALA A 284 -27.26 -14.85 22.93
CA ALA A 284 -26.98 -15.64 24.14
C ALA A 284 -28.02 -15.53 25.28
N ASP A 285 -29.21 -14.98 25.03
CA ASP A 285 -30.36 -15.09 25.95
C ASP A 285 -31.59 -15.63 25.20
N ASP A 286 -32.39 -16.44 25.89
CA ASP A 286 -33.43 -17.41 25.49
C ASP A 286 -34.47 -17.00 24.40
N ALA A 287 -34.96 -18.04 23.69
CA ALA A 287 -35.90 -18.19 22.54
C ALA A 287 -37.07 -17.18 22.29
N PRO A 288 -37.74 -17.16 21.09
CA PRO A 288 -37.55 -17.95 19.86
C PRO A 288 -37.06 -17.12 18.65
N ALA A 289 -36.62 -17.84 17.61
CA ALA A 289 -35.96 -17.32 16.42
C ALA A 289 -36.69 -16.17 15.72
N VAL A 290 -36.02 -15.01 15.65
CA VAL A 290 -36.33 -13.94 14.69
C VAL A 290 -35.31 -14.06 13.57
N THR A 291 -35.74 -14.61 12.44
CA THR A 291 -35.02 -14.52 11.17
C THR A 291 -34.76 -13.04 10.85
N ALA A 292 -33.52 -12.69 10.51
CA ALA A 292 -33.23 -11.42 9.84
C ALA A 292 -34.20 -11.24 8.67
N PRO A 293 -34.73 -10.02 8.44
CA PRO A 293 -35.87 -9.83 7.56
C PRO A 293 -35.54 -10.34 6.17
N ALA A 294 -36.32 -11.33 5.71
CA ALA A 294 -36.41 -11.64 4.30
C ALA A 294 -36.72 -10.32 3.56
N PHE A 295 -36.07 -10.12 2.41
CA PHE A 295 -36.36 -8.97 1.56
C PHE A 295 -37.87 -8.93 1.27
N ASP A 296 -38.57 -7.92 1.77
CA ASP A 296 -39.99 -7.73 1.51
C ASP A 296 -40.16 -6.85 0.27
N PRO A 297 -40.67 -7.38 -0.87
CA PRO A 297 -40.90 -6.59 -2.07
C PRO A 297 -42.12 -5.67 -1.97
N ALA A 298 -42.99 -5.82 -0.95
CA ALA A 298 -44.25 -5.09 -0.85
C ALA A 298 -44.10 -3.55 -0.82
N PRO A 299 -43.12 -2.95 -0.10
CA PRO A 299 -42.93 -1.50 -0.10
C PRO A 299 -42.54 -0.98 -1.48
N ILE A 300 -41.71 -1.71 -2.21
CA ILE A 300 -41.27 -1.33 -3.56
C ILE A 300 -42.42 -1.45 -4.55
N LEU A 301 -43.21 -2.53 -4.47
CA LEU A 301 -44.44 -2.67 -5.28
C LEU A 301 -45.42 -1.52 -5.03
N GLN A 302 -45.56 -1.06 -3.79
CA GLN A 302 -46.38 0.11 -3.47
C GLN A 302 -45.80 1.40 -4.06
N MET A 303 -44.48 1.60 -4.00
CA MET A 303 -43.83 2.76 -4.61
C MET A 303 -44.01 2.78 -6.13
N ILE A 304 -43.89 1.62 -6.79
CA ILE A 304 -44.16 1.48 -8.23
C ILE A 304 -45.63 1.83 -8.52
N ALA A 305 -46.58 1.24 -7.79
CA ALA A 305 -48.01 1.50 -8.03
C ALA A 305 -48.41 2.96 -7.77
N ALA A 306 -47.79 3.61 -6.78
CA ALA A 306 -48.06 5.00 -6.39
C ALA A 306 -47.33 6.04 -7.27
N ALA A 307 -46.41 5.63 -8.14
CA ALA A 307 -45.68 6.54 -9.02
C ALA A 307 -46.66 7.24 -9.98
N GLY A 308 -46.72 8.58 -9.90
CA GLY A 308 -47.62 9.42 -10.70
C GLY A 308 -46.99 9.98 -11.97
N ASP A 309 -45.67 9.92 -12.08
CA ASP A 309 -44.89 10.39 -13.23
C ASP A 309 -43.63 9.53 -13.42
N MET A 310 -42.92 9.78 -14.53
CA MET A 310 -41.73 9.00 -14.91
C MET A 310 -40.56 9.20 -13.94
N ASP A 311 -40.46 10.35 -13.28
CA ASP A 311 -39.38 10.65 -12.34
C ASP A 311 -39.58 9.89 -11.01
N ALA A 312 -40.81 9.87 -10.49
CA ALA A 312 -41.19 9.08 -9.33
C ALA A 312 -41.05 7.57 -9.61
N LEU A 313 -41.37 7.13 -10.83
CA LEU A 313 -41.18 5.75 -11.23
C LEU A 313 -39.68 5.39 -11.26
N ALA A 314 -38.82 6.24 -11.86
CA ALA A 314 -37.38 6.01 -11.91
C ALA A 314 -36.75 5.84 -10.51
N LEU A 315 -37.21 6.62 -9.52
CA LEU A 315 -36.79 6.49 -8.13
C LEU A 315 -37.16 5.11 -7.54
N ALA A 316 -38.37 4.62 -7.83
CA ALA A 316 -38.77 3.27 -7.44
C ALA A 316 -37.93 2.19 -8.14
N GLY A 317 -37.44 2.47 -9.35
CA GLY A 317 -36.52 1.62 -10.12
C GLY A 317 -35.15 1.44 -9.46
N GLU A 318 -34.62 2.49 -8.82
CA GLU A 318 -33.38 2.42 -8.07
C GLU A 318 -33.51 1.53 -6.82
N ALA A 319 -34.69 1.51 -6.20
CA ALA A 319 -34.95 0.78 -4.97
C ALA A 319 -34.91 -0.76 -5.12
N PHE A 320 -35.10 -1.31 -6.32
CA PHE A 320 -35.00 -2.76 -6.55
C PHE A 320 -33.76 -3.21 -7.33
N ARG A 321 -32.81 -2.33 -7.62
CA ARG A 321 -31.55 -2.69 -8.30
C ARG A 321 -30.79 -3.81 -7.58
N ASP A 322 -30.87 -3.82 -6.25
CA ASP A 322 -30.20 -4.78 -5.37
C ASP A 322 -31.18 -5.83 -4.79
N ALA A 323 -32.38 -5.96 -5.36
CA ALA A 323 -33.34 -6.98 -4.95
C ALA A 323 -32.79 -8.39 -5.22
N PRO A 324 -33.00 -9.38 -4.32
CA PRO A 324 -32.65 -10.77 -4.59
C PRO A 324 -33.34 -11.30 -5.86
N ASP A 325 -32.68 -12.21 -6.57
CA ASP A 325 -33.13 -12.78 -7.85
C ASP A 325 -34.58 -13.32 -7.78
N GLU A 326 -34.97 -13.91 -6.64
CA GLU A 326 -36.32 -14.46 -6.40
C GLU A 326 -37.46 -13.41 -6.49
N HIS A 327 -37.16 -12.13 -6.25
CA HIS A 327 -38.14 -11.04 -6.26
C HIS A 327 -37.91 -10.03 -7.40
N TYR A 328 -36.72 -10.04 -8.01
CA TYR A 328 -36.32 -9.10 -9.04
C TYR A 328 -37.25 -9.15 -10.26
N ASP A 329 -37.57 -10.35 -10.76
CA ASP A 329 -38.40 -10.53 -11.96
C ASP A 329 -39.83 -9.99 -11.77
N ALA A 330 -40.40 -10.17 -10.57
CA ALA A 330 -41.74 -9.68 -10.23
C ALA A 330 -41.76 -8.14 -10.12
N LEU A 331 -40.75 -7.55 -9.48
CA LEU A 331 -40.60 -6.10 -9.35
C LEU A 331 -40.35 -5.43 -10.70
N LYS A 332 -39.48 -6.02 -11.52
CA LYS A 332 -39.21 -5.56 -12.89
C LYS A 332 -40.46 -5.56 -13.75
N LYS A 333 -41.25 -6.64 -13.71
CA LYS A 333 -42.51 -6.73 -14.45
C LYS A 333 -43.53 -5.68 -14.00
N ALA A 334 -43.64 -5.42 -12.69
CA ALA A 334 -44.52 -4.37 -12.17
C ALA A 334 -44.07 -2.97 -12.62
N TYR A 335 -42.76 -2.71 -12.59
CA TYR A 335 -42.16 -1.46 -13.05
C TYR A 335 -42.44 -1.21 -14.54
N ASP A 336 -42.19 -2.22 -15.38
CA ASP A 336 -42.37 -2.11 -16.84
C ASP A 336 -43.85 -1.88 -17.20
N ASN A 337 -44.77 -2.54 -16.49
CA ASN A 337 -46.22 -2.31 -16.66
C ASN A 337 -46.61 -0.88 -16.28
N ARG A 338 -46.15 -0.39 -15.12
CA ARG A 338 -46.47 0.98 -14.68
C ARG A 338 -45.87 2.03 -15.60
N ARG A 339 -44.67 1.78 -16.13
CA ARG A 339 -44.03 2.63 -17.12
C ARG A 339 -44.89 2.76 -18.38
N ALA A 340 -45.41 1.65 -18.89
CA ALA A 340 -46.29 1.64 -20.06
C ALA A 340 -47.61 2.39 -19.83
N GLU A 341 -48.11 2.47 -18.60
CA GLU A 341 -49.30 3.26 -18.24
C GLU A 341 -49.02 4.77 -18.16
N LEU A 342 -47.79 5.16 -17.81
CA LEU A 342 -47.37 6.56 -17.63
C LEU A 342 -46.79 7.18 -18.91
N GLU A 343 -46.35 6.36 -19.87
CA GLU A 343 -45.98 6.83 -21.21
C GLU A 343 -47.27 7.21 -21.98
N PRO A 344 -47.41 8.45 -22.48
CA PRO A 344 -48.59 8.84 -23.24
C PRO A 344 -48.66 8.00 -24.52
N ALA A 345 -49.82 7.42 -24.80
CA ALA A 345 -50.10 6.81 -26.10
C ALA A 345 -49.80 7.87 -27.19
N ALA A 346 -48.83 7.57 -28.04
CA ALA A 346 -48.41 8.42 -29.15
C ALA A 346 -49.56 8.74 -30.11
#